data_AF-W9AN14-F1
#
_entry.id   AF-W9AN14-F1
#
_cell.length_a   1.000
_cell.length_b   1.000
_cell.length_c   1.000
_cell.angle_alpha   90.00
_cell.angle_beta   90.00
_cell.angle_gamma   90.00
#
_symmetry.space_group_name_H-M   'P 1'
#
loop_
_entity.id
_entity.type
_entity.pdbx_description
1 polymer ?
#
loop_
_entity_poly.entity_id
_entity_poly.type
_entity_poly.pdbx_seq_one_letter_code
_entity_poly.pdbx_strand_id
1 'polypeptide(L)'
;MITEQDVKLMQTAYGLLYELENSMRIYIKEKMEECYGIHWHHYAPRKVLKRPPSKAFESLLFSEYESYFRNYPNAFKNIPSELYTKLYQLYPIRNKVAHNHTLSLSEYEMLEQYAAFLIKCMDNEHHKSLVTS
;
A
#
# COMPACT_ATOMS: atom_id res chain seq x y z
N MET A 1 -8.17 22.63 -22.21
CA MET A 1 -8.57 23.57 -21.14
C MET A 1 -8.96 22.69 -19.96
N ILE A 2 -8.33 22.84 -18.79
CA ILE A 2 -8.67 22.05 -17.60
C ILE A 2 -9.97 22.62 -17.03
N THR A 3 -10.97 21.78 -16.80
CA THR A 3 -12.26 22.18 -16.24
C THR A 3 -12.24 22.13 -14.71
N GLU A 4 -13.18 22.82 -14.05
CA GLU A 4 -13.36 22.69 -12.60
C GLU A 4 -13.65 21.25 -12.18
N GLN A 5 -14.35 20.50 -13.04
CA GLN A 5 -14.64 19.08 -12.83
C GLN A 5 -13.36 18.24 -12.83
N ASP A 6 -12.42 18.51 -13.74
CA ASP A 6 -11.13 17.83 -13.80
C ASP A 6 -10.30 18.09 -12.54
N VAL A 7 -10.34 19.32 -12.01
CA VAL A 7 -9.65 19.68 -10.77
C VAL A 7 -10.22 18.90 -9.58
N LYS A 8 -11.55 18.84 -9.45
CA LYS A 8 -12.21 18.06 -8.38
C LYS A 8 -11.89 16.59 -8.48
N LEU A 9 -11.94 16.01 -9.68
CA LEU A 9 -11.60 14.60 -9.90
C LEU A 9 -10.16 14.30 -9.49
N MET A 10 -9.20 15.15 -9.89
CA MET A 10 -7.81 14.98 -9.50
C MET A 10 -7.58 15.14 -7.99
N GLN A 11 -8.25 16.10 -7.35
CA GLN A 11 -8.20 16.25 -5.88
C GLN A 11 -8.67 14.99 -5.16
N THR A 12 -9.78 14.40 -5.61
CA THR A 12 -10.28 13.14 -5.03
C THR A 12 -9.33 11.98 -5.32
N ALA A 13 -8.75 11.89 -6.53
CA ALA A 13 -7.76 10.87 -6.87
C ALA A 13 -6.52 10.94 -5.97
N TYR A 14 -6.03 12.15 -5.69
CA TYR A 14 -4.94 12.36 -4.72
C TYR A 14 -5.33 11.90 -3.31
N GLY A 15 -6.54 12.23 -2.86
CA GLY A 15 -7.05 11.81 -1.56
C GLY A 15 -7.09 10.28 -1.43
N LEU A 16 -7.63 9.59 -2.43
CA LEU A 16 -7.72 8.12 -2.45
C LEU A 16 -6.35 7.44 -2.42
N LEU A 17 -5.38 7.95 -3.20
CA LEU A 17 -4.02 7.39 -3.18
C LEU A 17 -3.33 7.63 -1.84
N TYR A 18 -3.52 8.81 -1.24
CA TYR A 18 -2.97 9.12 0.08
C TYR A 18 -3.55 8.20 1.16
N GLU A 19 -4.86 7.97 1.15
CA GLU A 19 -5.54 7.05 2.06
C GLU A 19 -5.04 5.61 1.91
N LEU A 20 -4.92 5.13 0.66
CA LEU A 20 -4.39 3.82 0.37
C LEU A 20 -2.94 3.67 0.85
N GLU A 21 -2.07 4.64 0.54
CA GLU A 21 -0.66 4.65 0.96
C GLU A 21 -0.52 4.60 2.49
N ASN A 22 -1.36 5.35 3.20
CA ASN A 22 -1.38 5.32 4.65
C ASN A 22 -1.88 3.98 5.20
N SER A 23 -2.94 3.42 4.62
CA SER A 23 -3.50 2.12 5.02
C SER A 23 -2.46 1.01 4.84
N MET A 24 -1.73 1.01 3.72
CA MET A 24 -0.61 0.10 3.48
C MET A 24 0.50 0.26 4.52
N ARG A 25 0.87 1.52 4.85
CA ARG A 25 1.90 1.79 5.84
C ARG A 25 1.52 1.27 7.22
N ILE A 26 0.28 1.50 7.65
CA ILE A 26 -0.24 1.01 8.93
C ILE A 26 -0.26 -0.52 8.95
N TYR A 27 -0.85 -1.14 7.93
CA TYR A 27 -0.96 -2.60 7.84
C TYR A 27 0.41 -3.29 7.86
N ILE A 28 1.39 -2.80 7.08
CA ILE A 28 2.74 -3.36 7.07
C ILE A 28 3.39 -3.21 8.45
N LYS A 29 3.28 -2.03 9.06
CA LYS A 29 3.86 -1.78 10.38
C LYS A 29 3.32 -2.76 11.41
N GLU A 30 2.00 -2.92 11.47
CA GLU A 30 1.34 -3.80 12.43
C GLU A 30 1.74 -5.26 12.21
N LYS A 31 1.68 -5.77 10.98
CA LYS A 31 2.07 -7.16 10.69
C LYS A 31 3.54 -7.45 10.97
N MET A 32 4.41 -6.47 10.71
CA MET A 32 5.82 -6.60 11.04
C MET A 32 6.07 -6.53 12.55
N GLU A 33 5.35 -5.69 13.29
CA GLU A 33 5.40 -5.62 14.75
C GLU A 33 4.87 -6.91 15.40
N GLU A 34 3.76 -7.46 14.90
CA GLU A 34 3.17 -8.73 15.33
C GLU A 34 4.16 -9.90 15.13
N CYS A 35 4.80 -9.96 13.96
CA CYS A 35 5.66 -11.10 13.60
C CYS A 35 7.10 -10.99 14.14
N TYR A 36 7.64 -9.78 14.29
CA TYR A 36 9.06 -9.54 14.59
C TYR A 36 9.32 -8.62 15.79
N GLY A 37 8.28 -8.06 16.41
CA GLY A 37 8.36 -7.17 17.57
C GLY A 37 8.53 -5.68 17.22
N ILE A 38 8.42 -4.81 18.23
CA ILE A 38 8.40 -3.33 18.09
C ILE A 38 9.63 -2.78 17.32
N HIS A 39 10.79 -3.40 17.50
CA HIS A 39 12.05 -3.00 16.83
C HIS A 39 12.34 -3.78 15.54
N TRP A 40 11.29 -4.28 14.87
CA TRP A 40 11.42 -5.10 13.67
C TRP A 40 12.26 -4.43 12.57
N HIS A 41 12.19 -3.11 12.43
CA HIS A 41 12.90 -2.37 11.37
C HIS A 41 14.43 -2.48 11.48
N HIS A 42 14.96 -2.74 12.68
CA HIS A 42 16.39 -3.01 12.86
C HIS A 42 16.74 -4.50 12.71
N TYR A 43 15.85 -5.40 13.12
CA TYR A 43 16.12 -6.83 13.26
C TYR A 43 15.68 -7.64 12.03
N ALA A 44 14.45 -7.45 11.55
CA ALA A 44 13.87 -8.24 10.48
C ALA A 44 14.67 -8.15 9.17
N PRO A 45 15.16 -6.99 8.69
CA PRO A 45 16.01 -6.93 7.50
C PRO A 45 17.30 -7.73 7.65
N ARG A 46 17.93 -7.70 8.83
CA ARG A 46 19.18 -8.44 9.10
C ARG A 46 18.94 -9.95 9.15
N LYS A 47 17.80 -10.36 9.71
CA LYS A 47 17.42 -11.78 9.81
C LYS A 47 17.00 -12.36 8.47
N VAL A 48 16.15 -11.65 7.73
CA VAL A 48 15.48 -12.18 6.54
C VAL A 48 16.24 -11.82 5.26
N LEU A 49 16.65 -10.56 5.11
CA LEU A 49 17.34 -10.06 3.93
C LEU A 49 18.87 -10.10 4.05
N LYS A 50 19.40 -10.47 5.23
CA LYS A 50 20.84 -10.53 5.53
C LYS A 50 21.57 -9.20 5.28
N ARG A 51 20.87 -8.07 5.39
CA ARG A 51 21.42 -6.73 5.18
C ARG A 51 20.76 -5.70 6.11
N PRO A 52 21.44 -4.60 6.46
CA PRO A 52 20.82 -3.52 7.23
C PRO A 52 19.69 -2.85 6.42
N PRO A 53 18.72 -2.19 7.08
CA PRO A 53 17.74 -1.35 6.40
C PRO A 53 18.47 -0.22 5.66
N SER A 54 18.11 0.00 4.39
CA SER A 54 18.67 1.06 3.56
C SER A 54 18.02 2.42 3.79
N LYS A 55 16.78 2.43 4.33
CA LYS A 55 15.96 3.62 4.57
C LYS A 55 15.12 3.43 5.83
N ALA A 56 14.69 4.54 6.42
CA ALA A 56 13.66 4.53 7.46
C ALA A 56 12.32 4.07 6.87
N PHE A 57 11.52 3.33 7.64
CA PHE A 57 10.23 2.82 7.18
C PHE A 57 9.25 3.94 6.78
N GLU A 58 9.32 5.05 7.50
CA GLU A 58 8.53 6.25 7.32
C GLU A 58 8.87 7.00 6.02
N SER A 59 10.04 6.70 5.43
CA SER A 59 10.53 7.34 4.21
C SER A 59 10.30 6.50 2.95
N LEU A 60 9.59 5.38 3.07
CA LEU A 60 9.33 4.48 1.94
C LEU A 60 8.34 5.08 0.95
N LEU A 61 8.63 4.86 -0.33
CA LEU A 61 7.73 5.15 -1.44
C LEU A 61 6.73 4.02 -1.64
N PHE A 62 5.60 4.30 -2.29
CA PHE A 62 4.57 3.31 -2.63
C PHE A 62 5.15 2.03 -3.27
N SER A 63 6.09 2.19 -4.20
CA SER A 63 6.74 1.07 -4.89
C SER A 63 7.55 0.16 -3.95
N GLU A 64 7.93 0.68 -2.78
CA GLU A 64 8.72 -0.06 -1.80
C GLU A 64 7.83 -0.89 -0.87
N TYR A 65 6.55 -0.55 -0.70
CA TYR A 65 5.62 -1.32 0.13
C TYR A 65 5.33 -2.70 -0.44
N GLU A 66 5.20 -2.83 -1.77
CA GLU A 66 5.01 -4.14 -2.40
C GLU A 66 6.15 -5.13 -2.06
N SER A 67 7.38 -4.60 -1.93
CA SER A 67 8.53 -5.42 -1.59
C SER A 67 8.40 -6.07 -0.21
N TYR A 68 7.67 -5.46 0.73
CA TYR A 68 7.46 -6.03 2.07
C TYR A 68 6.65 -7.31 2.02
N PHE A 69 5.54 -7.31 1.26
CA PHE A 69 4.68 -8.49 1.11
C PHE A 69 5.45 -9.70 0.59
N ARG A 70 6.39 -9.47 -0.34
CA ARG A 70 7.24 -10.51 -0.91
C ARG A 70 8.40 -10.92 0.02
N ASN A 71 9.06 -9.95 0.64
CA ASN A 71 10.29 -10.17 1.41
C ASN A 71 10.03 -10.78 2.78
N TYR A 72 8.86 -10.57 3.36
CA TYR A 72 8.51 -11.02 4.71
C TYR A 72 7.32 -11.98 4.67
N PRO A 73 7.47 -13.16 4.02
CA PRO A 73 6.36 -14.09 3.84
C PRO A 73 5.75 -14.54 5.17
N ASN A 74 6.52 -14.54 6.26
CA ASN A 74 6.00 -14.90 7.58
C ASN A 74 4.99 -13.90 8.15
N ALA A 75 5.17 -12.60 7.88
CA ALA A 75 4.23 -11.57 8.30
C ALA A 75 3.00 -11.48 7.37
N PHE A 76 3.13 -11.98 6.13
CA PHE A 76 2.15 -11.77 5.06
C PHE A 76 1.63 -13.06 4.41
N LYS A 77 1.56 -14.16 5.18
CA LYS A 77 1.23 -15.51 4.66
C LYS A 77 -0.13 -15.62 3.96
N ASN A 78 -1.11 -14.83 4.41
CA ASN A 78 -2.52 -14.94 3.99
C ASN A 78 -2.95 -13.86 3.00
N ILE A 79 -1.99 -13.16 2.38
CA ILE A 79 -2.34 -12.13 1.39
C ILE A 79 -2.90 -12.79 0.12
N PRO A 80 -4.10 -12.40 -0.35
CA PRO A 80 -4.66 -12.93 -1.58
C PRO A 80 -3.82 -12.51 -2.80
N SER A 81 -3.69 -13.41 -3.78
CA SER A 81 -2.98 -13.13 -5.03
C SER A 81 -3.53 -11.90 -5.76
N GLU A 82 -4.84 -11.68 -5.65
CA GLU A 82 -5.54 -10.54 -6.21
C GLU A 82 -5.00 -9.20 -5.70
N LEU A 83 -4.52 -9.12 -4.44
CA LEU A 83 -3.91 -7.91 -3.88
C LEU A 83 -2.70 -7.48 -4.73
N TYR A 84 -1.83 -8.43 -5.09
CA TYR A 84 -0.66 -8.14 -5.92
C TYR A 84 -1.06 -7.68 -7.33
N THR A 85 -2.07 -8.31 -7.92
CA THR A 85 -2.59 -7.90 -9.24
C THR A 85 -3.13 -6.48 -9.21
N LYS A 86 -3.92 -6.11 -8.19
CA LYS A 86 -4.48 -4.77 -8.05
C LYS A 86 -3.41 -3.71 -7.77
N LEU A 87 -2.43 -4.00 -6.92
CA LEU A 87 -1.27 -3.11 -6.72
C LEU A 87 -0.51 -2.88 -8.03
N TYR A 88 -0.23 -3.96 -8.79
CA TYR A 88 0.46 -3.85 -10.06
C TYR A 88 -0.30 -2.96 -11.06
N GLN A 89 -1.61 -3.16 -11.16
CA GLN A 89 -2.48 -2.37 -12.04
C GLN A 89 -2.64 -0.91 -11.59
N LEU A 90 -2.39 -0.60 -10.32
CA LEU A 90 -2.48 0.76 -9.79
C LEU A 90 -1.25 1.63 -10.12
N TYR A 91 -0.06 1.03 -10.33
CA TYR A 91 1.17 1.79 -10.58
C TYR A 91 1.07 2.82 -11.70
N PRO A 92 0.53 2.51 -12.89
CA PRO A 92 0.41 3.49 -13.97
C PRO A 92 -0.49 4.67 -13.58
N ILE A 93 -1.61 4.40 -12.89
CA ILE A 93 -2.57 5.41 -12.46
C ILE A 93 -1.95 6.31 -11.38
N ARG A 94 -1.32 5.69 -10.37
CA ARG A 94 -0.59 6.40 -9.31
C ARG A 94 0.50 7.30 -9.89
N ASN A 95 1.27 6.81 -10.87
CA ASN A 95 2.32 7.61 -11.51
C ASN A 95 1.74 8.80 -12.27
N LYS A 96 0.62 8.62 -12.98
CA LYS A 96 -0.09 9.75 -13.60
C LYS A 96 -0.48 10.80 -12.57
N VAL A 97 -1.11 10.39 -11.47
CA VAL A 97 -1.51 11.31 -10.40
C VAL A 97 -0.28 12.02 -9.82
N ALA A 98 0.78 11.29 -9.45
CA ALA A 98 2.01 11.87 -8.88
C ALA A 98 2.71 12.88 -9.81
N HIS A 99 2.54 12.75 -11.13
CA HIS A 99 3.08 13.67 -12.14
C HIS A 99 2.07 14.75 -12.58
N ASN A 100 0.96 14.92 -11.86
CA ASN A 100 -0.12 15.86 -12.20
C ASN A 100 -0.71 15.64 -13.60
N HIS A 101 -0.72 14.41 -14.09
CA HIS A 101 -1.37 14.06 -15.35
C HIS A 101 -2.85 13.79 -15.09
N THR A 102 -3.72 14.42 -15.87
CA THR A 102 -5.17 14.20 -15.79
C THR A 102 -5.51 12.73 -16.05
N LEU A 103 -6.35 12.16 -15.19
CA LEU A 103 -6.91 10.82 -15.39
C LEU A 103 -8.13 10.89 -16.29
N SER A 104 -8.34 9.85 -17.11
CA SER A 104 -9.65 9.65 -17.72
C SER A 104 -10.66 9.21 -16.65
N LEU A 105 -11.96 9.33 -16.95
CA LEU A 105 -13.02 8.84 -16.08
C LEU A 105 -12.85 7.33 -15.76
N SER A 106 -12.53 6.52 -16.77
CA SER A 106 -12.26 5.09 -16.60
C SER A 106 -11.05 4.80 -15.70
N GLU A 107 -10.00 5.63 -15.77
CA GLU A 107 -8.83 5.49 -14.89
C GLU A 107 -9.16 5.87 -13.45
N TYR A 108 -9.98 6.89 -13.26
CA TYR A 108 -10.48 7.27 -11.95
C TYR A 108 -11.38 6.18 -11.35
N GLU A 109 -12.32 5.61 -12.11
CA GLU A 109 -13.16 4.50 -11.66
C GLU A 109 -12.33 3.27 -11.28
N MET A 110 -11.28 2.96 -12.05
CA MET A 110 -10.34 1.89 -11.68
C MET A 110 -9.59 2.21 -10.38
N LEU A 111 -9.11 3.44 -10.20
CA LEU A 111 -8.46 3.88 -8.97
C LEU A 111 -9.39 3.67 -7.77
N GLU A 112 -10.62 4.15 -7.86
CA GLU A 112 -11.62 4.05 -6.79
C GLU A 112 -11.90 2.59 -6.42
N GLN A 113 -12.16 1.74 -7.41
CA GLN A 113 -12.42 0.31 -7.18
C GLN A 113 -11.21 -0.40 -6.56
N TYR A 114 -10.00 -0.12 -7.05
CA TYR A 114 -8.80 -0.81 -6.59
C TYR A 114 -8.37 -0.34 -5.21
N ALA A 115 -8.44 0.97 -4.94
CA ALA A 115 -8.16 1.52 -3.62
C ALA A 115 -9.14 0.95 -2.58
N ALA A 116 -10.45 0.95 -2.88
CA ALA A 116 -11.46 0.39 -1.98
C ALA A 116 -11.22 -1.10 -1.69
N PHE A 117 -10.89 -1.90 -2.71
CA PHE A 117 -10.57 -3.32 -2.53
C PHE A 117 -9.34 -3.51 -1.63
N LEU A 118 -8.25 -2.78 -1.92
CA LEU A 118 -6.98 -2.92 -1.20
C LEU A 118 -7.11 -2.50 0.26
N ILE A 119 -7.76 -1.36 0.54
CA ILE A 119 -8.01 -0.88 1.90
C ILE A 119 -8.83 -1.91 2.67
N LYS A 120 -9.95 -2.37 2.12
CA LYS A 120 -10.79 -3.39 2.73
C LYS A 120 -10.04 -4.71 2.97
N CYS A 121 -9.15 -5.10 2.06
CA CYS A 121 -8.33 -6.30 2.23
C CYS A 121 -7.40 -6.16 3.44
N MET A 122 -6.78 -4.99 3.63
CA MET A 122 -5.88 -4.74 4.76
C MET A 122 -6.64 -4.66 6.09
N ASP A 123 -7.82 -4.03 6.11
CA ASP A 123 -8.66 -3.94 7.31
C ASP A 123 -9.21 -5.30 7.77
N ASN A 124 -9.67 -6.14 6.83
CA ASN A 124 -10.18 -7.47 7.16
C ASN A 124 -9.10 -8.39 7.72
N GLU A 125 -7.88 -8.33 7.19
CA GLU A 125 -6.75 -9.12 7.69
C GLU A 125 -6.22 -8.59 9.04
N HIS A 126 -6.45 -7.30 9.34
CA HIS A 126 -6.22 -6.74 10.67
C HIS A 126 -7.22 -7.29 11.70
N HIS A 127 -8.51 -7.31 11.37
CA HIS A 127 -9.54 -7.86 12.29
C HIS A 127 -9.38 -9.35 12.56
N LYS A 128 -8.96 -10.15 11.57
CA LYS A 128 -8.72 -11.58 11.79
C LYS A 128 -7.60 -11.86 12.81
N SER A 129 -6.50 -11.10 12.79
CA SER A 129 -5.40 -11.31 13.76
C SER A 129 -5.79 -10.98 15.19
N LEU A 130 -6.68 -10.01 15.40
CA LEU A 130 -7.16 -9.63 16.74
C LEU A 130 -8.12 -10.67 17.36
N VAL A 131 -8.85 -11.42 16.54
CA VAL A 131 -9.84 -12.41 17.02
C VAL A 131 -9.19 -13.78 17.30
N THR A 132 -7.99 -14.04 16.76
CA THR A 132 -7.26 -15.31 16.95
C THR A 132 -6.10 -15.24 17.96
N SER A 133 -5.92 -14.10 18.64
CA SER A 133 -4.90 -13.90 19.69
C SER A 133 -5.51 -14.03 21.08
#